data_AF-A0A0B7MH41-F1
#
_entry.id   AF-A0A0B7MH41-F1
#
_cell.length_a   1.000
_cell.length_b   1.000
_cell.length_c   1.000
_cell.angle_alpha   90.00
_cell.angle_beta   90.00
_cell.angle_gamma   90.00
#
_symmetry.space_group_name_H-M   'P 1'
#
loop_
_entity.id
_entity.type
_entity.pdbx_description
1 polymer ?
#
loop_
_entity_poly.entity_id
_entity_poly.type
_entity_poly.pdbx_seq_one_letter_code
_entity_poly.pdbx_strand_id
1 'polypeptide(L)'
;MTILSLKNENNGYSVYAYCLMDNHVHLVIDERQDSVSRIMKSINISYAGYFNRKYSRVGHLFQDRFKSEPVEDDRYLLAVIRYIHQNPVKAGIVKHAKNYKWSSYCEYLGENDEQGKIIDRKYILEMFHSDEEKAVKLFAEFMGKQDKNQFLDIEEEEINHSEALKIIHDILKEYQLTPENLKDYNDIMIRNKIVCEIRERTKLSQRKMAKVLNMDKSAINRIVR
;
A
#
# COMPACT_ATOMS: atom_id res chain seq x y z
N MET A 1 -22.20 2.59 -1.15
CA MET A 1 -21.56 3.88 -1.50
C MET A 1 -20.27 4.01 -0.73
N THR A 2 -19.13 4.24 -1.39
CA THR A 2 -17.81 4.39 -0.74
C THR A 2 -17.59 5.82 -0.26
N ILE A 3 -16.63 6.05 0.65
CA ILE A 3 -16.28 7.41 1.11
C ILE A 3 -15.77 8.27 -0.05
N LEU A 4 -15.03 7.69 -0.99
CA LEU A 4 -14.56 8.38 -2.19
C LEU A 4 -15.76 8.90 -3.01
N SER A 5 -16.73 8.04 -3.30
CA SER A 5 -17.95 8.45 -4.03
C SER A 5 -18.77 9.48 -3.25
N LEU A 6 -18.96 9.29 -1.94
CA LEU A 6 -19.72 10.22 -1.07
C LEU A 6 -19.08 11.61 -0.97
N LYS A 7 -17.76 11.70 -1.11
CA LYS A 7 -17.05 12.99 -1.03
C LYS A 7 -16.89 13.67 -2.37
N ASN A 8 -17.33 13.04 -3.46
CA ASN A 8 -17.32 13.62 -4.79
C ASN A 8 -18.71 14.04 -5.29
N GLU A 9 -19.70 14.21 -4.41
CA GLU A 9 -21.09 14.54 -4.80
C GLU A 9 -21.23 15.82 -5.63
N ASN A 10 -20.31 16.78 -5.47
CA ASN A 10 -20.29 18.03 -6.26
C ASN A 10 -19.38 17.96 -7.50
N ASN A 11 -18.86 16.78 -7.87
CA ASN A 11 -17.85 16.60 -8.93
C ASN A 11 -16.63 17.53 -8.75
N GLY A 12 -16.21 17.73 -7.49
CA GLY A 12 -15.06 18.59 -7.15
C GLY A 12 -13.72 18.01 -7.63
N TYR A 13 -13.69 16.72 -7.94
CA TYR A 13 -12.52 16.00 -8.46
C TYR A 13 -12.92 14.79 -9.30
N SER A 14 -11.95 14.09 -9.88
CA SER A 14 -12.13 12.75 -10.43
C SER A 14 -11.03 11.82 -9.96
N VAL A 15 -11.36 10.54 -9.83
CA VAL A 15 -10.40 9.51 -9.45
C VAL A 15 -10.08 8.71 -10.70
N TYR A 16 -8.83 8.68 -11.13
CA TYR A 16 -8.42 7.83 -12.25
C TYR A 16 -8.00 6.45 -11.78
N ALA A 17 -7.40 6.34 -10.60
CA ALA A 17 -7.02 5.04 -10.07
C ALA A 17 -6.87 5.05 -8.55
N TYR A 18 -7.06 3.89 -7.92
CA TYR A 18 -6.76 3.68 -6.50
C TYR A 18 -6.16 2.30 -6.24
N CYS A 19 -5.41 2.19 -5.15
CA CYS A 19 -5.01 0.93 -4.54
C CYS A 19 -4.95 1.09 -3.01
N LEU A 20 -5.78 0.34 -2.29
CA LEU A 20 -5.76 0.30 -0.83
C LEU A 20 -4.83 -0.82 -0.39
N MET A 21 -3.71 -0.47 0.22
CA MET A 21 -2.80 -1.41 0.88
C MET A 21 -3.23 -1.63 2.33
N ASP A 22 -2.56 -2.53 3.05
CA ASP A 22 -2.90 -2.85 4.44
C ASP A 22 -2.51 -1.74 5.43
N ASN A 23 -1.55 -0.90 5.04
CA ASN A 23 -0.96 0.18 5.85
C ASN A 23 -1.07 1.57 5.22
N HIS A 24 -1.36 1.69 3.91
CA HIS A 24 -1.49 2.97 3.21
C HIS A 24 -2.46 2.88 2.02
N VAL A 25 -2.68 4.01 1.33
CA VAL A 25 -3.51 4.08 0.13
C VAL A 25 -2.83 4.93 -0.93
N HIS A 26 -2.88 4.48 -2.18
CA HIS A 26 -2.50 5.27 -3.35
C HIS A 26 -3.75 5.73 -4.08
N LEU A 27 -3.76 7.00 -4.50
CA LEU A 27 -4.85 7.62 -5.25
C LEU A 27 -4.25 8.44 -6.39
N VAL A 28 -4.85 8.34 -7.58
CA VAL A 28 -4.61 9.26 -8.70
C VAL A 28 -5.86 10.11 -8.85
N ILE A 29 -5.72 11.40 -8.57
CA ILE A 29 -6.82 12.36 -8.50
C ILE A 29 -6.58 13.47 -9.51
N ASP A 30 -7.60 13.75 -10.30
CA ASP A 30 -7.73 14.96 -11.11
C ASP A 30 -8.44 16.03 -10.28
N GLU A 31 -7.71 17.11 -9.96
CA GLU A 31 -8.28 18.28 -9.29
C GLU A 31 -9.18 19.03 -10.27
N ARG A 32 -10.45 19.28 -9.88
CA ARG A 32 -11.38 20.08 -10.70
C ARG A 32 -11.69 21.40 -10.00
N GLN A 33 -12.65 21.38 -9.07
CA GLN A 33 -13.06 22.57 -8.32
C GLN A 33 -12.39 22.63 -6.94
N ASP A 34 -12.05 21.47 -6.38
CA ASP A 34 -11.39 21.37 -5.09
C ASP A 34 -9.90 21.03 -5.26
N SER A 35 -9.04 21.62 -4.42
CA SER A 35 -7.64 21.24 -4.35
C SER A 35 -7.44 19.91 -3.65
N VAL A 36 -6.36 19.19 -3.95
CA VAL A 36 -6.02 17.88 -3.34
C VAL A 36 -6.00 17.98 -1.83
N SER A 37 -5.55 19.10 -1.27
CA SER A 37 -5.54 19.33 0.17
C SER A 37 -6.95 19.32 0.78
N ARG A 38 -7.93 19.94 0.11
CA ARG A 38 -9.32 19.95 0.56
C ARG A 38 -9.96 18.57 0.41
N ILE A 39 -9.70 17.92 -0.72
CA ILE A 39 -10.18 16.56 -1.04
C ILE A 39 -9.68 15.57 0.02
N MET A 40 -8.36 15.51 0.22
CA MET A 40 -7.73 14.60 1.18
C MET A 40 -8.15 14.90 2.62
N LYS A 41 -8.33 16.17 3.01
CA LYS A 41 -8.88 16.52 4.32
C LYS A 41 -10.28 15.92 4.53
N SER A 42 -11.16 16.06 3.55
CA SER A 42 -12.53 15.55 3.60
C SER A 42 -12.58 14.02 3.71
N ILE A 43 -11.79 13.33 2.88
CA ILE A 43 -11.66 11.87 2.87
C ILE A 43 -11.12 11.37 4.21
N ASN A 44 -10.00 11.93 4.67
CA ASN A 44 -9.31 11.46 5.87
C ASN A 44 -10.14 11.66 7.14
N ILE A 45 -10.80 12.82 7.31
CA ILE A 45 -11.67 13.07 8.46
C ILE A 45 -12.84 12.07 8.47
N SER A 46 -13.45 11.83 7.31
CA SER A 46 -14.61 10.95 7.20
C SER A 46 -14.22 9.50 7.50
N TYR A 47 -13.10 9.03 6.94
CA TYR A 47 -12.61 7.67 7.19
C TYR A 47 -12.15 7.48 8.63
N ALA A 48 -11.41 8.43 9.21
CA ALA A 48 -10.99 8.36 10.61
C ALA A 48 -12.19 8.29 11.56
N GLY A 49 -13.21 9.13 11.33
CA GLY A 49 -14.44 9.10 12.10
C GLY A 49 -15.22 7.79 11.96
N TYR A 50 -15.35 7.27 10.73
CA TYR A 50 -15.97 5.97 10.47
C TYR A 50 -15.22 4.83 11.19
N PHE A 51 -13.91 4.77 11.02
CA PHE A 51 -13.07 3.70 11.57
C PHE A 51 -13.08 3.72 13.10
N ASN A 52 -12.91 4.89 13.72
CA ASN A 52 -12.94 5.04 15.17
C ASN A 52 -14.29 4.62 15.76
N ARG A 53 -15.42 5.00 15.13
CA ARG A 53 -16.74 4.53 15.57
C ARG A 53 -16.92 3.03 15.39
N LYS A 54 -16.52 2.48 14.24
CA LYS A 54 -16.67 1.06 13.93
C LYS A 54 -15.89 0.15 14.88
N TYR A 55 -14.70 0.58 15.29
CA TYR A 55 -13.81 -0.22 16.15
C TYR A 55 -13.72 0.31 17.59
N SER A 56 -14.61 1.22 17.99
CA SER A 56 -14.63 1.82 19.33
C SER A 56 -13.28 2.38 19.78
N ARG A 57 -12.54 3.01 18.86
CA ARG A 57 -11.23 3.63 19.11
C ARG A 57 -11.37 5.14 19.32
N VAL A 58 -10.41 5.70 20.06
CA VAL A 58 -10.25 7.14 20.28
C VAL A 58 -8.85 7.56 19.85
N GLY A 59 -8.72 8.78 19.32
CA GLY A 59 -7.44 9.36 18.89
C GLY A 59 -7.20 9.32 17.39
N HIS A 60 -5.96 9.61 17.00
CA HIS A 60 -5.54 9.70 15.60
C HIS A 60 -5.51 8.33 14.93
N LEU A 61 -6.02 8.27 13.69
CA LEU A 61 -5.96 7.06 12.85
C LEU A 61 -4.74 7.07 11.93
N PHE A 62 -4.54 8.16 11.20
CA PHE A 62 -3.41 8.33 10.28
C PHE A 62 -2.19 8.79 11.05
N GLN A 63 -1.03 8.21 10.70
CA GLN A 63 0.25 8.50 11.34
C GLN A 63 0.79 9.88 10.93
N ASP A 64 0.67 10.24 9.65
CA ASP A 64 1.22 11.45 9.06
C ASP A 64 0.25 12.13 8.09
N ARG A 65 0.63 13.32 7.59
CA ARG A 65 -0.08 13.98 6.49
C ARG A 65 0.08 13.18 5.19
N PHE A 66 -0.87 13.35 4.27
CA PHE A 66 -0.73 12.81 2.92
C PHE A 66 0.49 13.45 2.22
N LYS A 67 1.10 12.69 1.31
CA LYS A 67 2.09 13.19 0.37
C LYS A 67 1.45 13.22 -1.02
N SER A 68 1.89 14.15 -1.87
CA SER A 68 1.37 14.30 -3.24
C SER A 68 2.48 14.77 -4.16
N GLU A 69 2.43 14.33 -5.40
CA GLU A 69 3.30 14.74 -6.50
C GLU A 69 2.42 15.11 -7.70
N PRO A 70 2.66 16.25 -8.38
CA PRO A 70 1.91 16.60 -9.58
C PRO A 70 2.25 15.64 -10.72
N VAL A 71 1.24 15.28 -11.51
CA VAL A 71 1.41 14.51 -12.74
C VAL A 71 1.20 15.46 -13.91
N GLU A 72 2.28 15.77 -14.63
CA GLU A 72 2.28 16.85 -15.62
C GLU A 72 2.11 16.37 -17.07
N ASP A 73 2.24 15.06 -17.32
CA ASP A 73 2.07 14.51 -18.66
C ASP A 73 1.41 13.13 -18.69
N ASP A 74 0.77 12.85 -19.81
CA ASP A 74 0.00 11.64 -20.10
C ASP A 74 0.82 10.35 -19.95
N ARG A 75 2.10 10.35 -20.35
CA ARG A 75 2.93 9.14 -20.23
C ARG A 75 3.24 8.85 -18.78
N TYR A 76 3.54 9.90 -18.00
CA TYR A 76 3.75 9.76 -16.57
C TYR A 76 2.47 9.33 -15.85
N LEU A 77 1.31 9.89 -16.22
CA LEU A 77 0.01 9.47 -15.69
C LEU A 77 -0.23 7.97 -15.85
N LEU A 78 -0.05 7.44 -17.06
CA LEU A 78 -0.19 6.01 -17.31
C LEU A 78 0.81 5.18 -16.50
N ALA A 79 2.04 5.67 -16.37
CA ALA A 79 3.07 5.00 -15.58
C ALA A 79 2.70 4.93 -14.09
N VAL A 80 2.17 6.02 -13.51
CA VAL A 80 1.67 6.08 -12.13
C VAL A 80 0.49 5.13 -11.92
N ILE A 81 -0.47 5.09 -12.86
CA ILE A 81 -1.61 4.15 -12.76
C ILE A 81 -1.11 2.70 -12.74
N ARG A 82 -0.16 2.35 -13.61
CA ARG A 82 0.46 1.02 -13.59
C ARG A 82 1.18 0.75 -12.30
N TYR A 83 1.93 1.72 -11.81
CA TYR A 83 2.66 1.61 -10.57
C TYR A 83 1.74 1.22 -9.41
N ILE A 84 0.64 1.95 -9.22
CA ILE A 84 -0.25 1.72 -8.08
C ILE A 84 -0.99 0.38 -8.20
N HIS A 85 -1.39 -0.04 -9.41
CA HIS A 85 -2.06 -1.33 -9.62
C HIS A 85 -1.12 -2.52 -9.44
N GLN A 86 0.18 -2.32 -9.70
CA GLN A 86 1.20 -3.34 -9.50
C GLN A 86 1.76 -3.38 -8.06
N ASN A 87 1.45 -2.40 -7.22
CA ASN A 87 1.95 -2.32 -5.85
C ASN A 87 1.63 -3.60 -5.02
N PRO A 88 0.42 -4.21 -5.08
CA PRO A 88 0.14 -5.48 -4.42
C PRO A 88 0.98 -6.67 -4.92
N VAL A 89 1.39 -6.64 -6.18
CA VAL A 89 2.28 -7.66 -6.76
C VAL A 89 3.71 -7.46 -6.28
N LYS A 90 4.19 -6.22 -6.29
CA LYS A 90 5.51 -5.84 -5.75
C LYS A 90 5.65 -6.21 -4.27
N ALA A 91 4.62 -5.94 -3.48
CA ALA A 91 4.54 -6.30 -2.07
C ALA A 91 4.37 -7.82 -1.81
N GLY A 92 4.25 -8.65 -2.86
CA GLY A 92 4.11 -10.10 -2.75
C GLY A 92 2.75 -10.57 -2.21
N ILE A 93 1.73 -9.72 -2.20
CA ILE A 93 0.39 -10.03 -1.68
C ILE A 93 -0.37 -10.94 -2.66
N VAL A 94 -0.24 -10.66 -3.96
CA VAL A 94 -0.84 -11.45 -5.04
C VAL A 94 0.15 -11.69 -6.16
N LYS A 95 -0.02 -12.78 -6.92
CA LYS A 95 0.80 -13.06 -8.11
C LYS A 95 0.43 -12.20 -9.33
N HIS A 96 -0.81 -11.76 -9.41
CA HIS A 96 -1.33 -10.96 -10.53
C HIS A 96 -2.19 -9.82 -9.99
N ALA A 97 -2.02 -8.61 -10.54
CA ALA A 97 -2.73 -7.40 -10.07
C ALA A 97 -4.26 -7.58 -10.06
N LYS A 98 -4.81 -8.28 -11.06
CA LYS A 98 -6.26 -8.55 -11.15
C LYS A 98 -6.82 -9.37 -9.98
N ASN A 99 -5.97 -10.08 -9.24
CA ASN A 99 -6.40 -10.84 -8.08
C ASN A 99 -6.55 -9.97 -6.83
N TYR A 100 -6.17 -8.69 -6.89
CA TYR A 100 -6.24 -7.75 -5.77
C TYR A 100 -7.49 -6.87 -5.84
N LYS A 101 -8.55 -7.32 -5.16
CA LYS A 101 -9.87 -6.68 -5.14
C LYS A 101 -9.91 -5.27 -4.55
N TRP A 102 -8.89 -4.86 -3.81
CA TRP A 102 -8.82 -3.53 -3.18
C TRP A 102 -8.06 -2.52 -4.04
N SER A 103 -8.14 -2.69 -5.36
CA SER A 103 -7.59 -1.77 -6.35
C SER A 103 -8.61 -1.51 -7.45
N SER A 104 -8.44 -0.40 -8.15
CA SER A 104 -9.32 -0.05 -9.26
C SER A 104 -9.00 -0.80 -10.55
N TYR A 105 -8.05 -1.75 -10.54
CA TYR A 105 -7.65 -2.45 -11.77
C TYR A 105 -8.78 -3.28 -12.35
N CYS A 106 -9.57 -3.98 -11.53
CA CYS A 106 -10.73 -4.74 -12.00
C CYS A 106 -11.84 -3.83 -12.57
N GLU A 107 -11.95 -2.58 -12.09
CA GLU A 107 -12.87 -1.59 -12.69
C GLU A 107 -12.44 -1.22 -14.11
N TYR A 108 -11.16 -1.26 -14.46
CA TYR A 108 -10.69 -1.09 -15.84
C TYR A 108 -11.00 -2.30 -16.72
N LEU A 109 -10.97 -3.51 -16.17
CA LEU A 109 -11.27 -4.74 -16.91
C LEU A 109 -12.78 -4.94 -17.14
N GLY A 110 -13.63 -4.16 -16.46
CA GLY A 110 -15.09 -4.35 -16.52
C GLY A 110 -15.57 -5.54 -15.69
N GLU A 111 -14.75 -6.02 -14.76
CA GLU A 111 -15.04 -7.20 -13.94
C GLU A 111 -15.69 -6.85 -12.58
N ASN A 112 -15.97 -5.56 -12.32
CA ASN A 112 -16.33 -5.08 -10.99
C ASN A 112 -17.60 -4.20 -10.99
N ASP A 113 -18.77 -4.82 -11.16
CA ASP A 113 -20.08 -4.13 -11.12
C ASP A 113 -20.59 -3.88 -9.68
N GLU A 114 -20.04 -4.57 -8.66
CA GLU A 114 -20.59 -4.56 -7.31
C GLU A 114 -20.20 -3.34 -6.44
N GLN A 115 -19.06 -2.67 -6.71
CA GLN A 115 -18.58 -1.55 -5.89
C GLN A 115 -19.05 -0.16 -6.34
N GLY A 116 -19.79 -0.08 -7.45
CA GLY A 116 -20.12 1.18 -8.13
C GLY A 116 -18.91 1.76 -8.86
N LYS A 117 -19.15 2.58 -9.89
CA LYS A 117 -18.09 3.23 -10.68
C LYS A 117 -17.44 4.32 -9.82
N ILE A 118 -16.29 4.02 -9.20
CA ILE A 118 -15.55 4.97 -8.38
C ILE A 118 -14.63 5.81 -9.27
N ILE A 119 -14.08 5.19 -10.32
CA ILE A 119 -13.10 5.82 -11.20
C ILE A 119 -13.73 6.37 -12.49
N ASP A 120 -13.13 7.44 -13.02
CA ASP A 120 -13.33 7.89 -14.39
C ASP A 120 -12.37 7.10 -15.31
N ARG A 121 -12.74 5.86 -15.63
CA ARG A 121 -11.91 4.99 -16.49
C ARG A 121 -11.89 5.43 -17.95
N LYS A 122 -12.92 6.18 -18.39
CA LYS A 122 -13.13 6.50 -19.81
C LYS A 122 -11.98 7.34 -20.34
N TYR A 123 -11.63 8.41 -19.62
CA TYR A 123 -10.52 9.30 -19.97
C TYR A 123 -9.23 8.52 -20.19
N ILE A 124 -8.90 7.60 -19.27
CA ILE A 124 -7.67 6.80 -19.35
C ILE A 124 -7.71 5.78 -20.48
N LEU A 125 -8.85 5.10 -20.69
CA LEU A 125 -8.98 4.12 -21.77
C LEU A 125 -8.90 4.77 -23.16
N GLU A 126 -9.46 5.97 -23.33
CA GLU A 126 -9.40 6.74 -24.59
C GLU A 126 -7.96 7.08 -25.02
N MET A 127 -7.00 7.12 -24.07
CA MET A 127 -5.57 7.29 -24.37
C MET A 127 -4.96 6.09 -25.11
N PHE A 128 -5.58 4.90 -25.01
CA PHE A 128 -5.11 3.68 -25.68
C PHE A 128 -5.81 3.47 -27.01
N HIS A 129 -7.14 3.64 -27.04
CA HIS A 129 -7.94 3.42 -28.24
C HIS A 129 -9.36 4.01 -28.06
N SER A 130 -10.03 4.39 -29.15
CA SER A 130 -11.41 4.92 -29.14
C SER A 130 -12.48 3.85 -28.91
N ASP A 131 -12.28 2.66 -29.47
CA ASP A 131 -13.05 1.45 -29.18
C ASP A 131 -12.68 0.87 -27.80
N GLU A 132 -13.69 0.68 -26.96
CA GLU A 132 -13.54 0.32 -25.54
C GLU A 132 -12.94 -1.08 -25.34
N GLU A 133 -13.35 -2.09 -26.12
CA GLU A 133 -12.81 -3.45 -25.99
C GLU A 133 -11.31 -3.48 -26.34
N LYS A 134 -10.93 -2.79 -27.43
CA LYS A 134 -9.51 -2.63 -27.80
C LYS A 134 -8.73 -1.85 -26.75
N ALA A 135 -9.31 -0.79 -26.21
CA ALA A 135 -8.68 0.02 -25.17
C ALA A 135 -8.40 -0.81 -23.91
N VAL A 136 -9.36 -1.58 -23.42
CA VAL A 136 -9.20 -2.46 -22.26
C VAL A 136 -8.10 -3.50 -22.50
N LYS A 137 -8.04 -4.09 -23.70
CA LYS A 137 -6.99 -5.05 -24.06
C LYS A 137 -5.60 -4.41 -24.04
N LEU A 138 -5.44 -3.25 -24.70
CA LEU A 138 -4.17 -2.52 -24.74
C LEU A 138 -3.74 -2.03 -23.36
N PHE A 139 -4.69 -1.60 -22.53
CA PHE A 139 -4.44 -1.23 -21.14
C PHE A 139 -3.94 -2.43 -20.32
N ALA A 140 -4.58 -3.61 -20.44
CA ALA A 140 -4.15 -4.82 -19.77
C ALA A 140 -2.74 -5.27 -20.21
N GLU A 141 -2.43 -5.17 -21.51
CA GLU A 141 -1.09 -5.41 -22.04
C GLU A 141 -0.07 -4.41 -21.49
N PHE A 142 -0.43 -3.13 -21.39
CA PHE A 142 0.41 -2.08 -20.80
C PHE A 142 0.71 -2.35 -19.31
N MET A 143 -0.28 -2.85 -18.56
CA MET A 143 -0.12 -3.21 -17.15
C MET A 143 0.89 -4.33 -16.93
N GLY A 144 1.00 -5.26 -17.89
CA GLY A 144 1.97 -6.36 -17.84
C GLY A 144 3.42 -5.95 -18.14
N LYS A 145 3.67 -4.72 -18.61
CA LYS A 145 5.02 -4.26 -18.95
C LYS A 145 5.83 -3.90 -17.70
N GLN A 146 7.14 -4.15 -17.75
CA GLN A 146 8.05 -3.66 -16.73
C GLN A 146 8.23 -2.14 -16.84
N ASP A 147 8.34 -1.48 -15.69
CA ASP A 147 8.59 -0.04 -15.59
C ASP A 147 9.89 0.21 -14.82
N LYS A 148 10.67 1.19 -15.28
CA LYS A 148 11.91 1.64 -14.63
C LYS A 148 11.76 3.00 -13.95
N ASN A 149 10.59 3.63 -14.04
CA ASN A 149 10.33 4.91 -13.40
C ASN A 149 10.37 4.79 -11.87
N GLN A 150 10.90 5.83 -11.23
CA GLN A 150 10.82 6.02 -9.78
C GLN A 150 9.57 6.83 -9.47
N PHE A 151 8.81 6.40 -8.46
CA PHE A 151 7.57 7.05 -8.06
C PHE A 151 7.64 7.39 -6.58
N LEU A 152 6.89 8.42 -6.17
CA LEU A 152 6.68 8.71 -4.76
C LEU A 152 5.98 7.53 -4.08
N ASP A 153 6.74 6.80 -3.27
CA ASP A 153 6.21 5.82 -2.33
C ASP A 153 6.53 6.22 -0.89
N ILE A 154 5.75 5.70 0.04
CA ILE A 154 6.22 5.62 1.41
C ILE A 154 7.32 4.57 1.39
N GLU A 155 8.57 4.96 1.68
CA GLU A 155 9.67 4.00 1.86
C GLU A 155 9.22 2.96 2.90
N GLU A 156 8.71 1.82 2.44
CA GLU A 156 8.87 0.60 3.19
C GLU A 156 10.37 0.36 3.16
N GLU A 157 11.02 0.29 4.32
CA GLU A 157 12.36 -0.27 4.41
C GLU A 157 12.27 -1.73 3.89
N GLU A 158 12.37 -1.87 2.57
CA GLU A 158 12.36 -3.13 1.85
C GLU A 158 13.80 -3.61 1.81
N ILE A 159 14.22 -4.23 2.90
CA ILE A 159 15.06 -5.40 2.67
C ILE A 159 14.12 -6.46 2.06
N ASN A 160 14.52 -6.97 0.90
CA ASN A 160 13.88 -8.10 0.23
C ASN A 160 13.54 -9.15 1.29
N HIS A 161 12.26 -9.50 1.44
CA HIS A 161 11.81 -10.38 2.53
C HIS A 161 12.62 -11.68 2.61
N SER A 162 13.06 -12.21 1.45
CA SER A 162 13.92 -13.39 1.38
C SER A 162 15.32 -13.14 1.95
N GLU A 163 15.89 -11.97 1.70
CA GLU A 163 17.21 -11.56 2.20
C GLU A 163 17.18 -11.25 3.70
N ALA A 164 16.13 -10.57 4.16
CA ALA A 164 15.91 -10.33 5.59
C ALA A 164 15.77 -11.65 6.37
N LEU A 165 15.07 -12.64 5.80
CA LEU A 165 14.94 -13.97 6.40
C LEU A 165 16.28 -14.71 6.47
N LYS A 166 17.14 -14.60 5.45
CA LYS A 166 18.50 -15.16 5.48
C LYS A 166 19.33 -14.52 6.58
N ILE A 167 19.33 -13.19 6.68
CA ILE A 167 20.05 -12.45 7.72
C ILE A 167 19.57 -12.88 9.12
N ILE A 168 18.25 -12.98 9.32
CA ILE A 168 17.69 -13.45 10.60
C ILE A 168 18.14 -14.88 10.90
N HIS A 169 18.09 -15.77 9.91
CA HIS A 169 18.53 -17.15 10.08
C HIS A 169 20.02 -17.24 10.46
N ASP A 170 20.88 -16.47 9.80
CA ASP A 170 22.31 -16.43 10.07
C ASP A 170 22.60 -15.90 11.48
N ILE A 171 21.97 -14.80 11.89
CA ILE A 171 22.10 -14.26 13.26
C ILE A 171 21.65 -15.31 14.28
N LEU A 172 20.46 -15.89 14.12
CA LEU A 172 19.95 -16.86 15.09
C LEU A 172 20.81 -18.12 15.17
N LYS A 173 21.41 -18.55 14.05
CA LYS A 173 22.31 -19.70 14.00
C LYS A 173 23.59 -19.49 14.79
N GLU A 174 24.13 -18.27 14.85
CA GLU A 174 25.30 -17.94 15.69
C GLU A 174 25.02 -18.20 17.18
N TYR A 175 23.77 -18.02 17.60
CA TYR A 175 23.31 -18.27 18.98
C TYR A 175 22.68 -19.65 19.17
N GLN A 176 22.67 -20.51 18.14
CA GLN A 176 22.00 -21.83 18.14
C GLN A 176 20.49 -21.73 18.46
N LEU A 177 19.86 -20.65 17.98
CA LEU A 177 18.45 -20.35 18.20
C LEU A 177 17.64 -20.47 16.92
N THR A 178 16.32 -20.54 17.11
CA THR A 178 15.30 -20.43 16.07
C THR A 178 14.33 -19.31 16.46
N PRO A 179 13.52 -18.80 15.51
CA PRO A 179 12.48 -17.82 15.83
C PRO A 179 11.52 -18.31 16.93
N GLU A 180 11.20 -19.61 16.94
CA GLU A 180 10.28 -20.21 17.91
C GLU A 180 10.87 -20.21 19.32
N ASN A 181 12.16 -20.50 19.47
CA ASN A 181 12.82 -20.59 20.77
C ASN A 181 13.37 -19.25 21.29
N LEU A 182 13.49 -18.23 20.43
CA LEU A 182 13.97 -16.90 20.83
C LEU A 182 13.03 -16.23 21.85
N LYS A 183 11.71 -16.40 21.70
CA LYS A 183 10.72 -15.78 22.59
C LYS A 183 10.90 -16.19 24.05
N ASP A 184 11.14 -17.49 24.25
CA ASP A 184 11.23 -18.14 25.55
C ASP A 184 12.69 -18.28 26.03
N TYR A 185 13.63 -17.57 25.38
CA TYR A 185 15.04 -17.60 25.74
C TYR A 185 15.28 -17.02 27.14
N ASN A 186 15.95 -17.79 27.99
CA ASN A 186 16.11 -17.50 29.43
C ASN A 186 16.89 -16.20 29.69
N ASP A 187 17.89 -15.88 28.87
CA ASP A 187 18.68 -14.66 29.03
C ASP A 187 18.00 -13.51 28.29
N ILE A 188 17.27 -12.68 29.04
CA ILE A 188 16.56 -11.51 28.53
C ILE A 188 17.51 -10.50 27.88
N MET A 189 18.73 -10.34 28.41
CA MET A 189 19.69 -9.36 27.92
C MET A 189 20.21 -9.78 26.54
N ILE A 190 20.57 -11.07 26.38
CA ILE A 190 20.99 -11.63 25.10
C ILE A 190 19.83 -11.62 24.10
N ARG A 191 18.61 -12.04 24.51
CA ARG A 191 17.43 -12.00 23.63
C ARG A 191 17.18 -10.59 23.09
N ASN A 192 17.22 -9.58 23.96
CA ASN A 192 16.99 -8.20 23.56
C ASN A 192 18.10 -7.70 22.62
N LYS A 193 19.37 -8.07 22.88
CA LYS A 193 20.50 -7.77 22.01
C LYS A 193 20.31 -8.35 20.60
N ILE A 194 19.91 -9.62 20.50
CA ILE A 194 19.63 -10.28 19.21
C ILE A 194 18.50 -9.56 18.46
N VAL A 195 17.42 -9.19 19.16
CA VAL A 195 16.29 -8.47 18.55
C VAL A 195 16.72 -7.10 18.03
N CYS A 196 17.58 -6.37 18.76
CA CYS A 196 18.15 -5.10 18.29
C CYS A 196 19.05 -5.30 17.07
N GLU A 197 19.94 -6.29 17.10
CA GLU A 197 20.83 -6.62 15.99
C GLU A 197 20.05 -6.99 14.71
N ILE A 198 18.98 -7.77 14.85
CA ILE A 198 18.07 -8.08 13.75
C ILE A 198 17.48 -6.80 13.18
N ARG A 199 17.01 -5.85 14.01
CA ARG A 199 16.45 -4.59 13.48
C ARG A 199 17.49 -3.78 12.73
N GLU A 200 18.69 -3.63 13.28
CA GLU A 200 19.76 -2.84 12.66
C GLU A 200 20.19 -3.40 11.30
N ARG A 201 20.35 -4.72 11.21
CA ARG A 201 20.82 -5.39 9.99
C ARG A 201 19.72 -5.61 8.95
N THR A 202 18.48 -5.81 9.40
CA THR A 202 17.36 -6.11 8.48
C THR A 202 16.50 -4.90 8.11
N LYS A 203 16.61 -3.80 8.87
CA LYS A 203 15.72 -2.63 8.79
C LYS A 203 14.23 -2.99 8.73
N LEU A 204 13.84 -4.16 9.25
CA LEU A 204 12.45 -4.58 9.22
C LEU A 204 11.62 -3.73 10.18
N SER A 205 10.41 -3.37 9.73
CA SER A 205 9.43 -2.77 10.63
C SER A 205 9.14 -3.69 11.83
N GLN A 206 8.83 -3.09 12.98
CA GLN A 206 8.46 -3.82 14.20
C GLN A 206 7.34 -4.85 13.96
N ARG A 207 6.42 -4.58 13.02
CA ARG A 207 5.35 -5.50 12.62
C ARG A 207 5.88 -6.71 11.87
N LYS A 208 6.79 -6.52 10.90
CA LYS A 208 7.42 -7.61 10.14
C LYS A 208 8.27 -8.46 11.09
N MET A 209 9.04 -7.85 11.99
CA MET A 209 9.79 -8.56 13.03
C MET A 209 8.88 -9.40 13.95
N ALA A 210 7.76 -8.84 14.42
CA ALA A 210 6.81 -9.57 15.28
C ALA A 210 6.31 -10.86 14.63
N LYS A 211 6.01 -10.79 13.33
CA LYS A 211 5.55 -11.93 12.55
C LYS A 211 6.66 -12.98 12.36
N VAL A 212 7.88 -12.55 12.03
CA VAL A 212 9.00 -13.47 11.77
C VAL A 212 9.51 -14.12 13.04
N LEU A 213 9.62 -13.37 14.13
CA LEU A 213 10.16 -13.84 15.42
C LEU A 213 9.10 -14.48 16.32
N ASN A 214 7.85 -14.57 15.87
CA ASN A 214 6.72 -15.06 16.66
C ASN A 214 6.60 -14.37 18.05
N MET A 215 6.88 -13.06 18.09
CA MET A 215 6.86 -12.25 19.31
C MET A 215 5.78 -11.17 19.24
N ASP A 216 5.24 -10.78 20.39
CA ASP A 216 4.27 -9.69 20.46
C ASP A 216 4.88 -8.36 19.99
N LYS A 217 4.16 -7.63 19.14
CA LYS A 217 4.59 -6.30 18.64
C LYS A 217 4.93 -5.33 19.79
N SER A 218 4.19 -5.40 20.89
CA SER A 218 4.42 -4.58 22.08
C SER A 218 5.71 -4.95 22.82
N ALA A 219 6.12 -6.22 22.78
CA ALA A 219 7.41 -6.66 23.32
C ALA A 219 8.57 -6.12 22.47
N ILE A 220 8.48 -6.28 21.14
CA ILE A 220 9.51 -5.75 20.22
C ILE A 220 9.63 -4.23 20.34
N ASN A 221 8.52 -3.50 20.41
CA ASN A 221 8.55 -2.05 20.54
C ASN A 221 9.22 -1.57 21.84
N ARG A 222 9.16 -2.35 22.92
CA ARG A 222 9.88 -2.03 24.16
C ARG A 222 11.38 -2.29 24.07
N ILE A 223 11.77 -3.32 23.31
CA ILE A 223 13.16 -3.74 23.17
C ILE A 223 13.94 -2.76 22.30
N VAL A 224 13.34 -2.33 21.19
CA VAL A 224 14.07 -1.57 20.16
C VAL A 224 13.77 -0.07 20.18
N ARG A 225 13.26 0.44 21.30
CA ARG A 225 13.15 1.87 21.56
C ARG A 225 14.49 2.41 22.04
#